data_AF-A0A3A8FTQ3-F1
#
_entry.id   AF-A0A3A8FTQ3-F1
#
_cell.length_a   1.000
_cell.length_b   1.000
_cell.length_c   1.000
_cell.angle_alpha   90.00
_cell.angle_beta   90.00
_cell.angle_gamma   90.00
#
_symmetry.space_group_name_H-M   'P 1'
#
loop_
_entity.id
_entity.type
_entity.pdbx_description
1 polymer ?
#
loop_
_entity_poly.entity_id
_entity_poly.type
_entity_poly.pdbx_seq_one_letter_code
_entity_poly.pdbx_strand_id
1 'polypeptide(L)'
;MGIAEYSKRHYVQISLIIIFSSFTIHTLREHFFLINKAKELSKNHQNIYLGCLYLEKAFSTKHGIERHDVNINGEKLLLQDMNIHGFPFHYKYFIFQQKIKHNTCYKVRYIKVNYLLANRTYIYDLVE
;
A
#
# COMPACT_ATOMS: atom_id res chain seq x y z
N MET A 1 -16.65 -31.83 -34.92
CA MET A 1 -16.39 -31.05 -33.68
C MET A 1 -17.69 -30.43 -33.25
N GLY A 2 -18.25 -30.93 -32.15
CA GLY A 2 -19.65 -30.72 -31.78
C GLY A 2 -19.92 -29.35 -31.17
N ILE A 3 -21.16 -28.88 -31.32
CA ILE A 3 -21.68 -27.60 -30.82
C ILE A 3 -21.39 -27.41 -29.31
N ALA A 4 -21.33 -28.49 -28.54
CA ALA A 4 -20.97 -28.50 -27.12
C ALA A 4 -19.50 -28.11 -26.84
N GLU A 5 -18.57 -28.51 -27.72
CA GLU A 5 -17.14 -28.21 -27.60
C GLU A 5 -16.85 -26.75 -27.96
N TYR A 6 -17.61 -26.21 -28.93
CA TYR A 6 -17.61 -24.79 -29.30
C TYR A 6 -18.13 -23.89 -28.17
N SER A 7 -19.26 -24.25 -27.54
CA SER A 7 -19.83 -23.50 -26.40
C SER A 7 -18.91 -23.48 -25.18
N LYS A 8 -18.26 -24.63 -24.85
CA LYS A 8 -17.30 -24.73 -23.74
C LYS A 8 -16.07 -23.85 -23.96
N ARG A 9 -15.57 -23.75 -25.20
CA ARG A 9 -14.42 -22.89 -25.54
C ARG A 9 -14.72 -21.40 -25.36
N HIS A 10 -15.90 -20.94 -25.74
CA HIS A 10 -16.35 -19.56 -25.52
C HIS A 10 -16.54 -19.22 -24.04
N TYR A 11 -17.11 -20.14 -23.26
CA TYR A 11 -17.25 -19.96 -21.81
C TYR A 11 -15.89 -19.82 -21.10
N VAL A 12 -14.91 -20.65 -21.49
CA VAL A 12 -13.53 -20.56 -20.98
C VAL A 12 -12.90 -19.22 -21.37
N GLN A 13 -13.09 -18.76 -22.62
CA GLN A 13 -12.57 -17.46 -23.06
C GLN A 13 -13.19 -16.29 -22.29
N ILE A 14 -14.52 -16.27 -22.09
CA ILE A 14 -15.20 -15.25 -21.31
C ILE A 14 -14.71 -15.26 -19.85
N SER A 15 -14.55 -16.44 -19.25
CA SER A 15 -14.04 -16.59 -17.89
C SER A 15 -12.62 -16.04 -17.74
N LEU A 16 -11.74 -16.32 -18.71
CA LEU A 16 -10.38 -15.78 -18.74
C LEU A 16 -10.38 -14.25 -18.88
N ILE A 17 -11.26 -13.69 -19.72
CA ILE A 17 -11.41 -12.23 -19.87
C ILE A 17 -11.86 -11.61 -18.54
N ILE A 18 -12.81 -12.22 -17.82
CA ILE A 18 -13.28 -11.72 -16.52
C ILE A 18 -12.17 -11.78 -15.47
N ILE A 19 -11.39 -12.87 -15.42
CA ILE A 19 -10.26 -12.98 -14.49
C ILE A 19 -9.22 -11.90 -14.80
N PHE A 20 -8.87 -11.74 -16.08
CA PHE A 20 -7.90 -10.74 -16.50
C PHE A 20 -8.39 -9.31 -16.22
N SER A 21 -9.64 -8.99 -16.53
CA SER A 21 -10.22 -7.67 -16.26
C SER A 21 -10.30 -7.38 -14.76
N SER A 22 -10.67 -8.37 -13.94
CA SER A 22 -10.69 -8.24 -12.49
C SER A 22 -9.29 -7.97 -11.93
N PHE A 23 -8.28 -8.70 -12.43
CA PHE A 23 -6.88 -8.50 -12.06
C PHE A 23 -6.36 -7.11 -12.46
N THR A 24 -6.66 -6.66 -13.68
CA THR A 24 -6.22 -5.33 -14.14
C THR A 24 -6.91 -4.21 -13.37
N ILE A 25 -8.21 -4.30 -13.12
CA ILE A 25 -8.96 -3.32 -12.29
C ILE A 25 -8.37 -3.25 -10.88
N HIS A 26 -8.10 -4.39 -10.25
CA HIS A 26 -7.50 -4.44 -8.92
C HIS A 26 -6.11 -3.78 -8.91
N THR A 27 -5.25 -4.14 -9.87
CA THR A 27 -3.90 -3.59 -9.98
C THR A 27 -3.91 -2.08 -10.21
N LEU A 28 -4.75 -1.59 -11.11
CA LEU A 28 -4.90 -0.16 -11.37
C LEU A 28 -5.39 0.59 -10.13
N ARG A 29 -6.35 0.02 -9.39
CA ARG A 29 -6.85 0.63 -8.15
C ARG A 29 -5.74 0.76 -7.11
N GLU A 30 -5.05 -0.33 -6.79
CA GLU A 30 -4.06 -0.38 -5.71
C GLU A 30 -2.80 0.44 -6.03
N HIS A 31 -2.26 0.30 -7.25
CA HIS A 31 -0.95 0.86 -7.59
C HIS A 31 -1.01 2.22 -8.29
N PHE A 32 -2.14 2.59 -8.91
CA PHE A 32 -2.25 3.85 -9.65
C PHE A 32 -3.20 4.82 -8.97
N PHE A 33 -4.47 4.46 -8.80
CA PHE A 33 -5.47 5.40 -8.30
C PHE A 33 -5.25 5.80 -6.85
N LEU A 34 -4.99 4.85 -5.95
CA LEU A 34 -4.75 5.16 -4.53
C LEU A 34 -3.50 6.03 -4.33
N ILE A 35 -2.41 5.72 -5.04
CA ILE A 35 -1.16 6.48 -4.99
C ILE A 35 -1.35 7.90 -5.54
N ASN A 36 -2.00 8.04 -6.69
CA ASN A 36 -2.26 9.36 -7.28
C ASN A 36 -3.18 10.19 -6.39
N LYS A 37 -4.19 9.56 -5.77
CA LYS A 37 -5.06 10.25 -4.81
C LYS A 37 -4.30 10.70 -3.57
N ALA A 38 -3.38 9.88 -3.05
CA ALA A 38 -2.49 10.29 -1.95
C ALA A 38 -1.68 11.54 -2.31
N LYS A 39 -1.09 11.57 -3.52
CA LYS A 39 -0.31 12.71 -4.04
C LYS A 39 -1.16 13.96 -4.29
N GLU A 40 -2.41 13.78 -4.68
CA GLU A 40 -3.36 14.88 -4.82
C GLU A 40 -3.70 15.47 -3.44
N LEU A 41 -4.04 14.61 -2.48
CA LEU A 41 -4.36 15.01 -1.11
C LEU A 41 -3.17 15.69 -0.42
N SER A 42 -1.93 15.25 -0.69
CA SER A 42 -0.71 15.82 -0.11
C SER A 42 -0.46 17.28 -0.49
N LYS A 43 -1.14 17.81 -1.52
CA LYS A 43 -1.03 19.22 -1.91
C LYS A 43 -1.71 20.16 -0.90
N ASN A 44 -2.67 19.66 -0.12
CA ASN A 44 -3.32 20.41 0.95
C ASN A 44 -2.86 19.87 2.31
N HIS A 45 -2.20 20.73 3.10
CA HIS A 45 -1.70 20.41 4.43
C HIS A 45 -2.77 19.94 5.41
N GLN A 46 -4.04 20.31 5.22
CA GLN A 46 -5.15 19.83 6.06
C GLN A 46 -5.39 18.32 5.94
N ASN A 47 -4.96 17.69 4.86
CA ASN A 47 -5.06 16.24 4.66
C ASN A 47 -3.85 15.46 5.20
N ILE A 48 -2.87 16.17 5.78
CA ILE A 48 -1.65 15.58 6.33
C ILE A 48 -1.82 15.51 7.85
N TYR A 49 -2.01 14.30 8.33
CA TYR A 49 -2.19 14.01 9.74
C TYR A 49 -0.85 13.77 10.42
N LEU A 50 -0.81 14.07 11.72
CA LEU A 50 0.33 13.80 12.58
C LEU A 50 0.02 12.59 13.46
N GLY A 51 0.98 11.69 13.62
CA GLY A 51 0.82 10.53 14.50
C GLY A 51 2.13 9.94 14.96
N CYS A 52 2.02 8.94 15.82
CA CYS A 52 3.15 8.09 16.21
C CYS A 52 3.14 6.81 15.39
N LEU A 53 4.27 6.50 14.77
CA LEU A 53 4.55 5.20 14.17
C LEU A 53 5.34 4.37 15.17
N TYR A 54 4.80 3.20 15.51
CA TYR A 54 5.45 2.21 16.38
C TYR A 54 5.80 0.95 15.60
N LEU A 55 6.94 0.33 15.90
CA LEU A 55 7.24 -1.01 15.42
C LEU A 55 6.47 -2.05 16.26
N GLU A 56 5.65 -2.86 15.58
CA GLU A 56 4.95 -3.99 16.19
C GLU A 56 5.78 -5.26 16.08
N LYS A 57 6.33 -5.51 14.88
CA LYS A 57 7.09 -6.73 14.60
C LYS A 57 8.07 -6.51 13.45
N ALA A 58 9.32 -6.89 13.65
CA ALA A 58 10.28 -7.09 12.56
C ALA A 58 10.34 -8.58 12.21
N PHE A 59 10.35 -8.92 10.92
CA PHE A 59 10.44 -10.30 10.45
C PHE A 59 11.12 -10.38 9.09
N SER A 60 11.77 -11.52 8.82
CA SER A 60 12.37 -11.79 7.52
C SER A 60 11.50 -12.73 6.71
N THR A 61 11.33 -12.44 5.43
CA THR A 61 10.71 -13.37 4.48
C THR A 61 11.61 -14.61 4.29
N LYS A 62 11.08 -15.66 3.65
CA LYS A 62 11.85 -16.88 3.31
C LYS A 62 13.14 -16.60 2.53
N HIS A 63 13.22 -15.47 1.84
CA HIS A 63 14.37 -15.03 1.04
C HIS A 63 15.28 -14.05 1.80
N GLY A 64 15.13 -13.91 3.11
CA GLY A 64 15.95 -13.03 3.94
C GLY A 64 15.61 -11.53 3.84
N ILE A 65 14.55 -11.16 3.12
CA ILE A 65 14.13 -9.74 3.03
C ILE A 65 13.45 -9.34 4.34
N GLU A 66 14.02 -8.38 5.04
CA GLU A 66 13.45 -7.82 6.27
C GLU A 66 12.21 -6.97 5.98
N ARG A 67 11.20 -7.15 6.82
CA ARG A 67 9.90 -6.47 6.79
C ARG A 67 9.51 -6.04 8.19
N HIS A 68 8.72 -4.97 8.25
CA HIS A 68 8.34 -4.32 9.49
C HIS A 68 6.84 -4.10 9.49
N ASP A 69 6.14 -4.81 10.37
CA ASP A 69 4.77 -4.47 10.75
C ASP A 69 4.84 -3.31 11.72
N VAL A 70 4.10 -2.26 11.42
CA VAL A 70 4.09 -1.02 12.18
C VAL A 70 2.66 -0.63 12.50
N ASN A 71 2.52 0.23 13.49
CA ASN A 71 1.24 0.73 13.95
C ASN A 71 1.23 2.25 13.90
N ILE A 72 0.21 2.82 13.25
CA ILE A 72 -0.07 4.25 13.29
C ILE A 72 -1.48 4.41 13.84
N ASN A 73 -1.60 5.02 15.02
CA ASN A 73 -2.89 5.33 15.66
C ASN A 73 -3.84 4.13 15.78
N GLY A 74 -3.33 2.94 16.10
CA GLY A 74 -4.09 1.71 16.27
C GLY A 74 -4.26 0.88 14.99
N GLU A 75 -3.84 1.38 13.84
CA GLU A 75 -3.90 0.68 12.56
C GLU A 75 -2.60 -0.09 12.30
N LYS A 76 -2.68 -1.43 12.19
CA LYS A 76 -1.54 -2.29 11.85
C LYS A 76 -1.33 -2.32 10.34
N LEU A 77 -0.13 -1.95 9.92
CA LEU A 77 0.23 -1.70 8.52
C LEU A 77 1.62 -2.27 8.23
N LEU A 78 1.86 -2.66 6.99
CA LEU A 78 3.21 -3.01 6.54
C LEU A 78 3.96 -1.74 6.14
N LEU A 79 5.13 -1.50 6.72
CA LEU A 79 5.92 -0.27 6.46
C LEU A 79 6.20 -0.05 4.96
N GLN A 80 6.43 -1.13 4.23
CA GLN A 80 6.71 -1.10 2.79
C GLN A 80 5.53 -0.57 1.97
N ASP A 81 4.30 -0.93 2.33
CA ASP A 81 3.09 -0.56 1.58
C ASP A 81 2.74 0.92 1.73
N MET A 82 3.26 1.56 2.77
CA MET A 82 3.06 2.98 3.05
C MET A 82 4.05 3.91 2.33
N ASN A 83 5.07 3.34 1.68
CA ASN A 83 6.12 4.08 1.00
C ASN A 83 5.70 4.43 -0.44
N ILE A 84 5.46 5.72 -0.72
CA ILE A 84 5.12 6.22 -2.05
C ILE A 84 6.30 6.94 -2.68
N HIS A 85 6.66 6.56 -3.92
CA HIS A 85 7.63 7.30 -4.72
C HIS A 85 7.16 8.74 -4.97
N GLY A 86 8.01 9.69 -4.56
CA GLY A 86 7.75 11.14 -4.63
C GLY A 86 7.34 11.78 -3.31
N PHE A 87 7.08 11.00 -2.26
CA PHE A 87 6.94 11.53 -0.90
C PHE A 87 8.31 11.67 -0.23
N PRO A 88 8.53 12.70 0.62
CA PRO A 88 9.79 12.88 1.34
C PRO A 88 10.26 11.63 2.08
N PHE A 89 9.33 10.88 2.68
CA PHE A 89 9.64 9.63 3.38
C PHE A 89 10.34 8.59 2.49
N HIS A 90 10.06 8.55 1.19
CA HIS A 90 10.66 7.60 0.26
C HIS A 90 12.18 7.63 0.30
N TYR A 91 12.75 8.83 0.36
CA TYR A 91 14.19 9.04 0.40
C TYR A 91 14.81 8.70 1.76
N LYS A 92 14.01 8.69 2.82
CA LYS A 92 14.41 8.35 4.19
C LYS A 92 14.16 6.87 4.53
N TYR A 93 13.39 6.17 3.69
CA TYR A 93 12.86 4.83 3.97
C TYR A 93 13.93 3.82 4.37
N PHE A 94 14.98 3.67 3.56
CA PHE A 94 16.03 2.67 3.81
C PHE A 94 16.78 2.91 5.12
N ILE A 95 17.12 4.18 5.39
CA ILE A 95 17.79 4.57 6.64
C ILE A 95 16.85 4.36 7.83
N PHE A 96 15.56 4.66 7.65
CA PHE A 96 14.56 4.49 8.70
C PHE A 96 14.36 3.02 9.08
N GLN A 97 14.33 2.11 8.10
CA GLN A 97 14.23 0.66 8.35
C GLN A 97 15.35 0.15 9.26
N GLN A 98 16.57 0.69 9.15
CA GLN A 98 17.70 0.29 9.99
C GLN A 98 17.63 0.88 11.41
N LYS A 99 16.92 2.00 11.58
CA LYS A 99 16.85 2.75 12.85
C LYS A 99 15.62 2.42 13.68
N ILE A 100 14.58 1.85 13.07
CA ILE A 100 13.30 1.60 13.73
C ILE A 100 13.45 0.57 14.85
N LYS A 101 12.91 0.86 16.03
CA LYS A 101 12.98 0.02 17.23
C LYS A 101 11.61 -0.14 17.89
N HIS A 102 11.42 -1.25 18.60
CA HIS A 102 10.25 -1.47 19.43
C HIS A 102 10.13 -0.38 20.51
N ASN A 103 8.90 -0.16 20.98
CA ASN A 103 8.56 0.79 22.06
C ASN A 103 9.02 2.25 21.83
N THR A 104 9.38 2.63 20.61
CA THR A 104 9.73 4.01 20.25
C THR A 104 8.62 4.62 19.41
N CYS A 105 8.12 5.81 19.79
CA CYS A 105 7.26 6.60 18.91
C CYS A 105 8.13 7.37 17.90
N TYR A 106 7.97 7.07 16.62
CA TYR A 106 8.49 7.90 15.55
C TYR A 106 7.38 8.82 15.05
N LYS A 107 7.59 10.13 15.21
CA LYS A 107 6.60 11.12 14.80
C LYS A 107 6.55 11.18 13.28
N VAL A 108 5.39 10.90 12.71
CA VAL A 108 5.18 10.82 11.26
C VAL A 108 4.07 11.74 10.81
N ARG A 109 4.25 12.32 9.63
CA ARG A 109 3.18 12.91 8.83
C ARG A 109 2.67 11.84 7.88
N TYR A 110 1.37 11.57 7.91
CA TYR A 110 0.75 10.53 7.09
C TYR A 110 -0.55 11.03 6.46
N ILE A 111 -0.99 10.36 5.40
CA ILE A 111 -2.18 10.68 4.64
C ILE A 111 -3.08 9.45 4.61
N LYS A 112 -4.36 9.65 4.91
CA LYS A 112 -5.39 8.62 4.75
C LYS A 112 -6.10 8.81 3.42
N VAL A 113 -6.15 7.76 2.62
CA VAL A 113 -6.87 7.71 1.36
C VAL A 113 -8.03 6.75 1.50
N ASN A 114 -9.24 7.25 1.27
CA ASN A 114 -10.42 6.43 1.09
C ASN A 114 -10.87 6.59 -0.38
N TYR A 115 -10.79 5.50 -1.14
CA TYR A 115 -11.18 5.51 -2.55
C TYR A 115 -11.70 4.14 -3.00
N LEU A 116 -12.86 4.11 -3.65
CA LEU A 116 -13.49 2.90 -4.19
C LEU A 116 -13.46 1.71 -3.20
N LEU A 117 -13.93 1.94 -1.96
CA LEU A 117 -14.00 0.97 -0.86
C LEU A 117 -12.64 0.46 -0.35
N ALA A 118 -11.53 1.05 -0.79
CA ALA A 118 -10.21 0.79 -0.23
C ALA A 118 -9.79 1.95 0.68
N ASN A 119 -9.43 1.60 1.92
CA ASN A 119 -8.81 2.52 2.87
C ASN A 119 -7.31 2.22 2.95
N ARG A 120 -6.48 3.23 2.72
CA ARG A 120 -5.03 3.11 2.80
C ARG A 120 -4.44 4.28 3.57
N THR A 121 -3.40 4.00 4.32
CA THR A 121 -2.59 4.98 5.03
C THR A 121 -1.20 5.00 4.40
N TYR A 122 -0.69 6.19 4.05
CA TYR A 122 0.64 6.38 3.46
C TYR A 122 1.45 7.38 4.27
N ILE A 123 2.75 7.13 4.41
CA ILE A 123 3.63 8.06 5.15
C ILE A 123 4.12 9.13 4.18
N TYR A 124 3.78 10.39 4.48
CA TYR A 124 4.26 11.54 3.74
C TYR A 124 5.71 11.87 4.12
N ASP A 125 5.98 12.06 5.41
CA ASP A 125 7.34 12.36 5.90
C ASP A 125 7.54 11.94 7.37
N LEU A 126 8.79 11.78 7.77
CA LEU A 126 9.21 11.71 9.17
C LEU A 126 9.39 13.13 9.72
N VAL A 127 8.92 13.35 10.95
CA VAL A 127 9.17 14.58 11.71
C VAL A 127 10.38 14.30 12.59
N GLU A 128 11.53 14.88 12.22
CA GLU A 128 12.76 14.85 13.03
C GLU A 128 12.57 15.58 14.37
#